data_AF-A0A7S0BXW9-F1
#
_entry.id   AF-A0A7S0BXW9-F1
#
_cell.length_a   1.000
_cell.length_b   1.000
_cell.length_c   1.000
_cell.angle_alpha   90.00
_cell.angle_beta   90.00
_cell.angle_gamma   90.00
#
_symmetry.space_group_name_H-M   'P 1'
#
loop_
_entity.id
_entity.type
_entity.pdbx_description
1 polymer ?
#
loop_
_entity_poly.entity_id
_entity_poly.type
_entity_poly.pdbx_seq_one_letter_code
_entity_poly.pdbx_strand_id
1 'polypeptide(L)'
;AIHTVKPYFGLGVNSALEDVTALRDAMDAHPTQADALAAYSKARAEESKALVRISRGLDRPGFLGFLTFILPIILDGIFAAVPDGLGYTFEPNTIALLQRDGISFAEVGRLKRRDRVVQALVLVTGGVVVAELVGALLAFVTGGGGGDSGVTVPIVGGVLLAVLASQVLRVWEPGMAPADVLAKTLQPVTDVITAEDRGTVDDDDEDDDDDDAGSGGGKTARKPLPFIGKGGLPLL
;
A
#
# COMPACT_ATOMS: atom_id res chain seq x y z
N ALA A 1 -23.66 -6.93 -4.69
CA ALA A 1 -24.18 -7.63 -5.89
C ALA A 1 -23.50 -7.18 -7.18
N ILE A 2 -23.25 -5.87 -7.35
CA ILE A 2 -22.69 -5.27 -8.58
C ILE A 2 -21.22 -5.70 -8.83
N HIS A 3 -20.45 -5.87 -7.77
CA HIS A 3 -19.10 -6.44 -7.82
C HIS A 3 -18.84 -7.34 -6.61
N THR A 4 -17.86 -8.23 -6.77
CA THR A 4 -17.38 -9.12 -5.72
C THR A 4 -15.86 -9.06 -5.68
N VAL A 5 -15.32 -8.86 -4.48
CA VAL A 5 -13.89 -8.80 -4.21
C VAL A 5 -13.58 -9.64 -2.99
N LYS A 6 -12.38 -10.19 -2.94
CA LYS A 6 -11.94 -10.94 -1.77
C LYS A 6 -11.60 -9.98 -0.63
N PRO A 7 -11.80 -10.38 0.64
CA PRO A 7 -11.67 -9.50 1.79
C PRO A 7 -10.20 -9.27 2.20
N TYR A 8 -9.30 -9.00 1.25
CA TYR A 8 -7.87 -8.80 1.54
C TYR A 8 -7.59 -7.50 2.28
N PHE A 9 -8.36 -6.45 2.02
CA PHE A 9 -8.10 -5.10 2.51
C PHE A 9 -9.25 -4.49 3.30
N GLY A 10 -10.33 -5.25 3.56
CA GLY A 10 -11.53 -4.72 4.20
C GLY A 10 -12.32 -3.68 3.38
N LEU A 11 -11.93 -3.41 2.13
CA LEU A 11 -12.50 -2.33 1.31
C LEU A 11 -13.89 -2.64 0.73
N GLY A 12 -14.36 -3.88 0.83
CA GLY A 12 -15.64 -4.30 0.24
C GLY A 12 -16.84 -3.52 0.79
N VAL A 13 -16.87 -3.28 2.10
CA VAL A 13 -17.95 -2.50 2.75
C VAL A 13 -17.84 -1.02 2.41
N ASN A 14 -16.62 -0.44 2.46
CA ASN A 14 -16.39 0.95 2.11
C ASN A 14 -16.83 1.25 0.67
N SER A 15 -16.41 0.41 -0.28
CA SER A 15 -16.81 0.53 -1.68
C SER A 15 -18.33 0.40 -1.87
N ALA A 16 -19.00 -0.44 -1.08
CA ALA A 16 -20.45 -0.57 -1.16
C ALA A 16 -21.19 0.67 -0.62
N LEU A 17 -20.68 1.31 0.44
CA LEU A 17 -21.25 2.55 0.98
C LEU A 17 -21.04 3.73 0.01
N GLU A 18 -19.88 3.80 -0.64
CA GLU A 18 -19.65 4.76 -1.73
C GLU A 18 -20.62 4.54 -2.90
N ASP A 19 -20.90 3.30 -3.26
CA ASP A 19 -21.84 2.99 -4.35
C ASP A 19 -23.27 3.45 -4.00
N VAL A 20 -23.71 3.29 -2.75
CA VAL A 20 -25.02 3.78 -2.29
C VAL A 20 -25.09 5.30 -2.39
N THR A 21 -24.02 5.99 -1.95
CA THR A 21 -23.94 7.45 -2.01
C THR A 21 -23.98 7.93 -3.47
N ALA A 22 -23.15 7.36 -4.33
CA ALA A 22 -23.11 7.71 -5.75
C ALA A 22 -24.42 7.42 -6.49
N LEU A 23 -25.12 6.34 -6.13
CA LEU A 23 -26.42 6.02 -6.71
C LEU A 23 -27.48 7.04 -6.29
N ARG A 24 -27.54 7.39 -5.00
CA ARG A 24 -28.45 8.42 -4.49
C ARG A 24 -28.21 9.74 -5.22
N ASP A 25 -26.96 10.19 -5.28
CA ASP A 25 -26.60 11.46 -5.91
C ASP A 25 -26.98 11.47 -7.41
N ALA A 26 -26.85 10.33 -8.10
CA ALA A 26 -27.31 10.18 -9.49
C ALA A 26 -28.85 10.19 -9.60
N MET A 27 -29.58 9.62 -8.65
CA MET A 27 -31.05 9.66 -8.64
C MET A 27 -31.57 11.07 -8.37
N ASP A 28 -30.89 11.84 -7.53
CA ASP A 28 -31.27 13.22 -7.22
C ASP A 28 -30.96 14.18 -8.40
N ALA A 29 -29.88 13.94 -9.14
CA ALA A 29 -29.44 14.79 -10.23
C ALA A 29 -30.19 14.59 -11.57
N HIS A 30 -30.88 13.46 -11.74
CA HIS A 30 -31.48 13.08 -13.02
C HIS A 30 -33.00 12.84 -12.91
N PRO A 31 -33.82 13.37 -13.84
CA PRO A 31 -35.28 13.32 -13.74
C PRO A 31 -35.87 11.93 -14.00
N THR A 32 -35.14 11.06 -14.71
CA THR A 32 -35.57 9.70 -15.00
C THR A 32 -34.62 8.69 -14.37
N GLN A 33 -35.17 7.55 -13.95
CA GLN A 33 -34.38 6.46 -13.39
C GLN A 33 -33.38 5.88 -14.41
N ALA A 34 -33.73 5.85 -15.70
CA ALA A 34 -32.85 5.36 -16.74
C ALA A 34 -31.59 6.23 -16.88
N ASP A 35 -31.75 7.56 -16.87
CA ASP A 35 -30.63 8.51 -16.94
C ASP A 35 -29.77 8.44 -15.67
N ALA A 36 -30.39 8.35 -14.49
CA ALA A 36 -29.70 8.18 -13.21
C ALA A 36 -28.83 6.91 -13.19
N LEU A 37 -29.37 5.78 -13.63
CA LEU A 37 -28.63 4.50 -13.67
C LEU A 37 -27.48 4.54 -14.69
N ALA A 38 -27.66 5.21 -15.83
CA ALA A 38 -26.60 5.40 -16.81
C ALA A 38 -25.48 6.28 -16.24
N ALA A 39 -25.82 7.37 -15.55
CA ALA A 39 -24.87 8.27 -14.90
C ALA A 39 -24.10 7.56 -13.77
N TYR A 40 -24.79 6.85 -12.88
CA TYR A 40 -24.19 6.03 -11.83
C TYR A 40 -23.22 4.99 -12.41
N SER A 41 -23.65 4.25 -13.42
CA SER A 41 -22.82 3.23 -14.07
C SER A 41 -21.57 3.84 -14.68
N LYS A 42 -21.68 5.00 -15.34
CA LYS A 42 -20.53 5.71 -15.90
C LYS A 42 -19.55 6.16 -14.82
N ALA A 43 -20.04 6.67 -13.70
CA ALA A 43 -19.21 7.15 -12.59
C ALA A 43 -18.50 6.01 -11.85
N ARG A 44 -19.18 4.89 -11.58
CA ARG A 44 -18.65 3.81 -10.73
C ARG A 44 -18.02 2.65 -11.49
N ALA A 45 -18.29 2.48 -12.79
CA ALA A 45 -17.76 1.33 -13.54
C ALA A 45 -16.23 1.30 -13.59
N GLU A 46 -15.55 2.43 -13.70
CA GLU A 46 -14.08 2.45 -13.71
C GLU A 46 -13.51 2.08 -12.34
N GLU A 47 -14.10 2.62 -11.26
CA GLU A 47 -13.72 2.35 -9.88
C GLU A 47 -13.88 0.87 -9.52
N SER A 48 -15.06 0.28 -9.79
CA SER A 48 -15.29 -1.15 -9.53
C SER A 48 -14.34 -2.04 -10.36
N LYS A 49 -14.04 -1.67 -11.62
CA LYS A 49 -13.07 -2.41 -12.44
C LYS A 49 -11.66 -2.32 -11.86
N ALA A 50 -11.26 -1.14 -11.39
CA ALA A 50 -9.96 -0.94 -10.77
C ALA A 50 -9.82 -1.77 -9.49
N LEU A 51 -10.82 -1.70 -8.60
CA LEU A 51 -10.85 -2.48 -7.36
C LEU A 51 -10.78 -3.99 -7.63
N VAL A 52 -11.59 -4.50 -8.56
CA VAL A 52 -11.56 -5.93 -8.94
C VAL A 52 -10.22 -6.32 -9.55
N ARG A 53 -9.62 -5.47 -10.40
CA ARG A 53 -8.32 -5.74 -11.00
C ARG A 53 -7.22 -5.80 -9.93
N ILE A 54 -7.23 -4.89 -8.97
CA ILE A 54 -6.29 -4.87 -7.85
C ILE A 54 -6.49 -6.14 -7.00
N SER A 55 -7.73 -6.47 -6.64
CA SER A 55 -8.06 -7.68 -5.87
C SER A 55 -7.62 -8.96 -6.59
N ARG A 56 -7.82 -9.07 -7.90
CA ARG A 56 -7.39 -10.24 -8.68
C ARG A 56 -5.87 -10.31 -8.87
N GLY A 57 -5.16 -9.20 -8.75
CA GLY A 57 -3.70 -9.18 -8.75
C GLY A 57 -3.12 -10.03 -7.61
N LEU A 58 -3.77 -10.03 -6.45
CA LEU A 58 -3.41 -10.82 -5.27
C LEU A 58 -3.65 -12.31 -5.44
N ASP A 59 -4.63 -12.66 -6.28
CA ASP A 59 -5.13 -14.04 -6.41
C ASP A 59 -4.25 -14.94 -7.25
N ARG A 60 -3.22 -14.41 -7.93
CA ARG A 60 -2.40 -15.19 -8.84
C ARG A 60 -1.42 -16.05 -8.04
N PRO A 61 -1.57 -17.39 -8.00
CA PRO A 61 -0.62 -18.22 -7.27
C PRO A 61 0.72 -18.35 -8.01
N GLY A 62 1.76 -18.68 -7.25
CA GLY A 62 3.08 -19.03 -7.79
C GLY A 62 3.95 -17.84 -8.18
N PHE A 63 5.05 -18.15 -8.88
CA PHE A 63 6.11 -17.20 -9.21
C PHE A 63 5.63 -16.02 -10.05
N LEU A 64 4.68 -16.25 -10.97
CA LEU A 64 4.12 -15.18 -11.79
C LEU A 64 3.31 -14.17 -10.95
N GLY A 65 2.59 -14.65 -9.93
CA GLY A 65 1.91 -13.79 -8.96
C GLY A 65 2.87 -12.98 -8.11
N PHE A 66 3.93 -13.63 -7.63
CA PHE A 66 5.02 -12.95 -6.92
C PHE A 66 5.61 -11.81 -7.76
N LEU A 67 6.02 -12.08 -9.01
CA LEU A 67 6.61 -11.06 -9.89
C LEU A 67 5.66 -9.94 -10.27
N THR A 68 4.37 -10.23 -10.49
CA THR A 68 3.41 -9.24 -10.98
C THR A 68 2.73 -8.43 -9.88
N PHE A 69 2.82 -8.87 -8.63
CA PHE A 69 2.10 -8.23 -7.52
C PHE A 69 3.00 -7.95 -6.30
N ILE A 70 3.71 -8.96 -5.80
CA ILE A 70 4.48 -8.86 -4.55
C ILE A 70 5.78 -8.08 -4.75
N LEU A 71 6.57 -8.45 -5.75
CA LEU A 71 7.80 -7.75 -6.07
C LEU A 71 7.56 -6.24 -6.28
N PRO A 72 6.53 -5.83 -7.05
CA PRO A 72 6.09 -4.43 -7.12
C PRO A 72 5.83 -3.77 -5.76
N ILE A 73 5.19 -4.44 -4.81
CA ILE A 73 4.93 -3.88 -3.47
C ILE A 73 6.22 -3.70 -2.67
N ILE A 74 7.13 -4.67 -2.73
CA ILE A 74 8.45 -4.59 -2.08
C ILE A 74 9.25 -3.43 -2.68
N LEU A 75 9.22 -3.31 -4.01
CA LEU A 75 9.83 -2.20 -4.73
C LEU A 75 9.25 -0.86 -4.26
N ASP A 76 7.93 -0.74 -4.14
CA ASP A 76 7.31 0.48 -3.63
C ASP A 76 7.83 0.86 -2.25
N GLY A 77 7.96 -0.10 -1.33
CA GLY A 77 8.48 0.15 0.01
C GLY A 77 9.92 0.66 0.00
N ILE A 78 10.79 0.07 -0.83
CA ILE A 78 12.19 0.47 -0.96
C ILE A 78 12.29 1.86 -1.59
N PHE A 79 11.60 2.08 -2.72
CA PHE A 79 11.65 3.34 -3.44
C PHE A 79 10.99 4.49 -2.69
N ALA A 80 9.94 4.24 -1.90
CA ALA A 80 9.35 5.24 -1.02
C ALA A 80 10.26 5.61 0.17
N ALA A 81 11.17 4.71 0.57
CA ALA A 81 12.16 4.98 1.61
C ALA A 81 13.39 5.73 1.09
N VAL A 82 13.62 5.79 -0.23
CA VAL A 82 14.69 6.60 -0.81
C VAL A 82 14.29 8.07 -0.67
N PRO A 83 15.08 8.91 0.02
CA PRO A 83 14.83 10.35 0.10
C PRO A 83 14.74 10.97 -1.30
N ASP A 84 14.14 12.16 -1.45
CA ASP A 84 13.91 12.87 -2.73
C ASP A 84 15.15 13.13 -3.63
N GLY A 85 16.30 12.54 -3.34
CA GLY A 85 17.54 12.61 -4.11
C GLY A 85 17.45 12.08 -5.55
N LEU A 86 16.39 11.37 -5.94
CA LEU A 86 16.13 10.99 -7.34
C LEU A 86 15.27 12.02 -8.11
N GLY A 87 14.86 13.13 -7.47
CA GLY A 87 14.01 14.16 -8.09
C GLY A 87 12.59 13.70 -8.41
N TYR A 88 12.20 12.51 -7.93
CA TYR A 88 10.87 11.94 -8.06
C TYR A 88 10.44 11.33 -6.72
N THR A 89 9.33 11.82 -6.17
CA THR A 89 8.75 11.29 -4.94
C THR A 89 7.85 10.10 -5.29
N PHE A 90 8.24 8.91 -4.83
CA PHE A 90 7.45 7.70 -5.03
C PHE A 90 6.25 7.68 -4.08
N GLU A 91 5.09 7.32 -4.61
CA GLU A 91 3.91 7.14 -3.77
C GLU A 91 4.09 5.91 -2.86
N PRO A 92 3.49 5.91 -1.66
CA PRO A 92 3.56 4.77 -0.76
C PRO A 92 2.96 3.52 -1.40
N ASN A 93 3.17 2.36 -0.76
CA ASN A 93 2.69 1.09 -1.29
C ASN A 93 1.19 1.12 -1.61
N THR A 94 0.76 0.29 -2.58
CA THR A 94 -0.64 0.25 -3.02
C THR A 94 -1.63 0.07 -1.87
N ILE A 95 -1.28 -0.69 -0.82
CA ILE A 95 -2.15 -0.95 0.33
C ILE A 95 -2.40 0.35 1.12
N ALA A 96 -1.34 1.10 1.41
CA ALA A 96 -1.42 2.39 2.09
C ALA A 96 -2.18 3.44 1.24
N LEU A 97 -1.99 3.45 -0.07
CA LEU A 97 -2.76 4.32 -0.96
C LEU A 97 -4.25 3.99 -0.96
N LEU A 98 -4.62 2.71 -0.92
CA LEU A 98 -6.02 2.29 -0.85
C LEU A 98 -6.71 2.67 0.47
N GLN A 99 -5.92 2.93 1.52
CA GLN A 99 -6.41 3.39 2.82
C GLN A 99 -6.44 4.93 2.92
N ARG A 100 -5.90 5.66 1.91
CA ARG A 100 -5.87 7.12 1.94
C ARG A 100 -7.22 7.68 1.45
N ASP A 101 -7.80 8.53 2.28
CA ASP A 101 -9.03 9.23 1.93
C ASP A 101 -8.83 10.15 0.70
N GLY A 102 -9.87 10.25 -0.12
CA GLY A 102 -9.94 11.17 -1.25
C GLY A 102 -9.20 10.73 -2.52
N ILE A 103 -8.54 9.56 -2.54
CA ILE A 103 -8.02 8.96 -3.78
C ILE A 103 -8.99 7.91 -4.29
N SER A 104 -9.27 7.93 -5.59
CA SER A 104 -10.07 6.88 -6.24
C SER A 104 -9.25 5.61 -6.54
N PHE A 105 -9.88 4.44 -6.61
CA PHE A 105 -9.21 3.17 -6.99
C PHE A 105 -8.59 3.25 -8.39
N ALA A 106 -9.27 3.93 -9.32
CA ALA A 106 -8.73 4.16 -10.66
C ALA A 106 -7.46 5.05 -10.61
N GLU A 107 -7.47 6.08 -9.78
CA GLU A 107 -6.34 6.97 -9.57
C GLU A 107 -5.14 6.25 -8.95
N VAL A 108 -5.34 5.42 -7.91
CA VAL A 108 -4.30 4.55 -7.35
C VAL A 108 -3.63 3.72 -8.46
N GLY A 109 -4.44 3.14 -9.34
CA GLY A 109 -3.94 2.37 -10.49
C GLY A 109 -3.12 3.20 -11.48
N ARG A 110 -3.45 4.48 -11.69
CA ARG A 110 -2.70 5.40 -12.57
C ARG A 110 -1.38 5.82 -11.94
N LEU A 111 -1.41 6.22 -10.67
CA LEU A 111 -0.22 6.60 -9.90
C LEU A 111 0.79 5.46 -9.88
N LYS A 112 0.33 4.23 -9.57
CA LYS A 112 1.22 3.07 -9.53
C LYS A 112 1.79 2.70 -10.89
N ARG A 113 1.05 2.86 -11.98
CA ARG A 113 1.61 2.66 -13.34
C ARG A 113 2.75 3.62 -13.63
N ARG A 114 2.63 4.90 -13.22
CA ARG A 114 3.71 5.89 -13.36
C ARG A 114 4.93 5.49 -12.54
N ASP A 115 4.71 5.09 -11.28
CA ASP A 115 5.80 4.61 -10.41
C ASP A 115 6.52 3.40 -11.03
N ARG A 116 5.80 2.46 -11.64
CA ARG A 116 6.42 1.30 -12.32
C ARG A 116 7.34 1.70 -13.46
N VAL A 117 6.96 2.69 -14.25
CA VAL A 117 7.79 3.18 -15.35
C VAL A 117 9.09 3.76 -14.80
N VAL A 118 9.01 4.59 -13.77
CA VAL A 118 10.19 5.20 -13.14
C VAL A 118 11.05 4.14 -12.45
N GLN A 119 10.46 3.21 -11.71
CA GLN A 119 11.17 2.09 -11.09
C GLN A 119 11.89 1.24 -12.13
N ALA A 120 11.23 0.89 -13.24
CA ALA A 120 11.86 0.13 -14.32
C ALA A 120 13.06 0.87 -14.91
N LEU A 121 12.94 2.19 -15.12
CA LEU A 121 14.03 3.02 -15.62
C LEU A 121 15.21 3.04 -14.64
N VAL A 122 14.95 3.21 -13.33
CA VAL A 122 16.00 3.19 -12.30
C VAL A 122 16.66 1.83 -12.21
N LEU A 123 15.89 0.74 -12.26
CA LEU A 123 16.42 -0.63 -12.20
C LEU A 123 17.28 -0.97 -13.42
N VAL A 124 16.84 -0.59 -14.63
CA VAL A 124 17.62 -0.80 -15.86
C VAL A 124 18.93 -0.02 -15.80
N THR A 125 18.85 1.27 -15.44
CA THR A 125 20.04 2.13 -15.35
C THR A 125 20.99 1.65 -14.26
N GLY A 126 20.48 1.32 -13.07
CA GLY A 126 21.25 0.77 -11.96
C GLY A 126 21.87 -0.59 -12.30
N GLY A 127 21.14 -1.44 -13.03
CA GLY A 127 21.64 -2.74 -13.49
C GLY A 127 22.82 -2.61 -14.46
N VAL A 128 22.74 -1.69 -15.43
CA VAL A 128 23.86 -1.39 -16.34
C VAL A 128 25.08 -0.92 -15.55
N VAL A 129 24.89 0.02 -14.62
CA VAL A 129 25.96 0.49 -13.73
C VAL A 129 26.60 -0.68 -12.98
N VAL A 130 25.81 -1.53 -12.33
CA VAL A 130 26.34 -2.70 -11.59
C VAL A 130 27.11 -3.65 -12.49
N ALA A 131 26.62 -3.93 -13.69
CA ALA A 131 27.30 -4.81 -14.65
C ALA A 131 28.68 -4.26 -15.04
N GLU A 132 28.78 -2.96 -15.34
CA GLU A 132 30.06 -2.29 -15.64
C GLU A 132 31.04 -2.39 -14.46
N LEU A 133 30.56 -2.23 -13.23
CA LEU A 133 31.39 -2.35 -12.02
C LEU A 133 31.92 -3.76 -11.79
N VAL A 134 31.05 -4.76 -11.97
CA VAL A 134 31.45 -6.16 -11.85
C VAL A 134 32.46 -6.49 -12.96
N GLY A 135 32.25 -6.01 -14.18
CA GLY A 135 33.20 -6.17 -15.29
C GLY A 135 34.56 -5.56 -15.00
N ALA A 136 34.60 -4.31 -14.52
CA ALA A 136 35.83 -3.63 -14.14
C ALA A 136 36.57 -4.35 -12.99
N LEU A 137 35.84 -4.82 -11.97
CA LEU A 137 36.41 -5.58 -10.86
C LEU A 137 36.98 -6.92 -11.33
N LEU A 138 36.25 -7.64 -12.20
CA LEU A 138 36.73 -8.90 -12.77
C LEU A 138 38.00 -8.67 -13.62
N ALA A 139 38.03 -7.62 -14.45
CA ALA A 139 39.21 -7.27 -15.25
C ALA A 139 40.43 -6.94 -14.37
N PHE A 140 40.20 -6.23 -13.25
CA PHE A 140 41.23 -5.96 -12.24
C PHE A 140 41.76 -7.24 -11.58
N VAL A 141 40.87 -8.12 -11.10
CA VAL A 141 41.23 -9.37 -10.39
C VAL A 141 41.92 -10.38 -11.32
N THR A 142 41.50 -10.45 -12.58
CA THR A 142 42.07 -11.37 -13.58
C THR A 142 43.38 -10.88 -14.19
N GLY A 143 43.92 -9.76 -13.74
CA GLY A 143 45.24 -9.27 -14.13
C GLY A 143 45.30 -8.58 -15.50
N GLY A 144 44.16 -8.20 -16.07
CA GLY A 144 44.09 -7.45 -17.34
C GLY A 144 44.44 -5.96 -17.22
N GLY A 145 44.96 -5.51 -16.07
CA GLY A 145 45.20 -4.11 -15.74
C GLY A 145 46.47 -3.55 -16.38
N GLY A 146 46.38 -3.16 -17.65
CA GLY A 146 47.33 -2.27 -18.31
C GLY A 146 46.59 -1.19 -19.08
N GLY A 147 46.22 -0.09 -18.42
CA GLY A 147 45.67 1.08 -19.11
C GLY A 147 44.78 1.95 -18.22
N ASP A 148 45.31 3.13 -17.86
CA ASP A 148 44.64 4.21 -17.15
C ASP A 148 43.19 4.43 -17.62
N SER A 149 42.21 4.05 -16.81
CA SER A 149 40.82 4.40 -17.03
C SER A 149 40.20 4.79 -15.70
N GLY A 150 40.04 6.09 -15.48
CA GLY A 150 39.33 6.64 -14.33
C GLY A 150 37.86 6.24 -14.40
N VAL A 151 37.52 5.09 -13.82
CA VAL A 151 36.13 4.66 -13.67
C VAL A 151 35.55 5.37 -12.44
N THR A 152 34.94 6.54 -12.64
CA THR A 152 34.03 7.12 -11.66
C THR A 152 32.74 6.32 -11.63
N VAL A 153 32.71 5.38 -10.70
CA VAL A 153 31.57 4.51 -10.38
C VAL A 153 30.44 5.32 -9.75
N PRO A 154 29.21 5.31 -10.30
CA PRO A 154 28.04 5.79 -9.55
C PRO A 154 27.66 4.75 -8.48
N ILE A 155 28.20 4.95 -7.27
CA ILE A 155 28.03 4.07 -6.08
C ILE A 155 26.55 3.85 -5.71
N VAL A 156 25.68 4.82 -6.03
CA VAL A 156 24.25 4.80 -5.64
C VAL A 156 23.48 3.64 -6.26
N GLY A 157 23.78 3.28 -7.53
CA GLY A 157 23.06 2.21 -8.23
C GLY A 157 23.33 0.82 -7.66
N GLY A 158 24.58 0.55 -7.25
CA GLY A 158 24.98 -0.76 -6.72
C GLY A 158 24.45 -1.05 -5.33
N VAL A 159 24.41 -0.05 -4.45
CA VAL A 159 23.85 -0.20 -3.10
C VAL A 159 22.35 -0.51 -3.16
N LEU A 160 21.60 0.20 -4.01
CA LEU A 160 20.17 -0.03 -4.16
C LEU A 160 19.87 -1.46 -4.65
N LEU A 161 20.63 -1.94 -5.64
CA LEU A 161 20.44 -3.28 -6.21
C LEU A 161 20.80 -4.40 -5.21
N ALA A 162 21.84 -4.19 -4.40
CA ALA A 162 22.23 -5.12 -3.34
C ALA A 162 21.19 -5.16 -2.21
N VAL A 163 20.66 -4.01 -1.79
CA VAL A 163 19.56 -3.94 -0.81
C VAL A 163 18.32 -4.64 -1.36
N LEU A 164 17.97 -4.40 -2.63
CA LEU A 164 16.86 -5.09 -3.31
C LEU A 164 17.03 -6.60 -3.33
N ALA A 165 18.21 -7.09 -3.74
CA ALA A 165 18.51 -8.51 -3.76
C ALA A 165 18.40 -9.11 -2.35
N SER A 166 18.94 -8.43 -1.33
CA SER A 166 18.84 -8.88 0.05
C SER A 166 17.40 -8.93 0.56
N GLN A 167 16.57 -7.94 0.22
CA GLN A 167 15.16 -7.91 0.65
C GLN A 167 14.34 -9.01 -0.04
N VAL A 168 14.55 -9.20 -1.35
CA VAL A 168 13.90 -10.29 -2.10
C VAL A 168 14.29 -11.65 -1.54
N LEU A 169 15.57 -11.88 -1.23
CA LEU A 169 16.06 -13.14 -0.66
C LEU A 169 15.53 -13.41 0.75
N ARG A 170 15.29 -12.36 1.56
CA ARG A 170 14.69 -12.53 2.90
C ARG A 170 13.24 -12.96 2.85
N VAL A 171 12.52 -12.54 1.81
CA VAL A 171 11.07 -12.69 1.71
C VAL A 171 10.69 -13.90 0.85
N TRP A 172 11.58 -14.37 -0.03
CA TRP A 172 11.28 -15.44 -0.96
C TRP A 172 11.55 -16.84 -0.38
N GLU A 173 10.48 -17.61 -0.20
CA GLU A 173 10.54 -19.07 0.01
C GLU A 173 9.89 -19.79 -1.19
N PRO A 174 10.49 -20.88 -1.71
CA PRO A 174 9.90 -21.65 -2.81
C PRO A 174 8.51 -22.20 -2.43
N GLY A 175 7.49 -21.88 -3.25
CA GLY A 175 6.12 -22.39 -3.07
C GLY A 175 5.18 -21.51 -2.22
N MET A 176 5.66 -20.37 -1.70
CA MET A 176 4.84 -19.46 -0.90
C MET A 176 3.76 -18.75 -1.75
N ALA A 177 2.54 -18.62 -1.21
CA ALA A 177 1.50 -17.83 -1.88
C ALA A 177 1.77 -16.33 -1.66
N PRO A 178 1.35 -15.44 -2.59
CA PRO A 178 1.49 -13.99 -2.44
C PRO A 178 0.91 -13.45 -1.12
N ALA A 179 -0.22 -14.01 -0.67
CA ALA A 179 -0.85 -13.61 0.58
C ALA A 179 0.04 -13.88 1.81
N ASP A 180 0.79 -14.99 1.81
CA ASP A 180 1.68 -15.36 2.91
C ASP A 180 2.90 -14.43 2.96
N VAL A 181 3.41 -14.05 1.78
CA VAL A 181 4.47 -13.05 1.67
C VAL A 181 4.00 -11.72 2.24
N LEU A 182 2.79 -11.28 1.86
CA LEU A 182 2.21 -10.06 2.41
C LEU A 182 2.07 -10.13 3.92
N ALA A 183 1.56 -11.24 4.46
CA ALA A 183 1.43 -11.43 5.89
C ALA A 183 2.79 -11.31 6.60
N LYS A 184 3.85 -11.94 6.07
CA LYS A 184 5.22 -11.78 6.61
C LYS A 184 5.74 -10.34 6.53
N THR A 185 5.45 -9.63 5.44
CA THR A 185 5.89 -8.23 5.28
C THR A 185 5.06 -7.22 6.08
N LEU A 186 3.81 -7.54 6.41
CA LEU A 186 2.89 -6.68 7.17
C LEU A 186 2.95 -6.91 8.68
N GLN A 187 3.39 -8.10 9.13
CA GLN A 187 3.62 -8.42 10.55
C GLN A 187 4.35 -7.33 11.35
N PRO A 188 5.49 -6.77 10.87
CA PRO A 188 6.18 -5.72 11.62
C PRO A 188 5.39 -4.42 11.76
N VAL A 189 4.36 -4.18 10.93
CA VAL A 189 3.49 -2.99 11.04
C VAL A 189 2.33 -3.26 12.00
N THR A 190 1.74 -4.46 11.98
CA THR A 190 0.65 -4.82 12.88
C THR A 190 1.11 -4.98 14.33
N ASP A 191 2.32 -5.50 14.57
CA ASP A 191 2.82 -5.67 15.93
C ASP A 191 3.06 -4.32 16.63
N VAL A 192 3.42 -3.27 15.88
CA VAL A 192 3.58 -1.90 16.40
C VAL A 192 2.21 -1.29 16.74
N ILE A 193 1.21 -1.43 15.88
CA ILE A 193 -0.16 -0.93 16.16
C ILE A 193 -0.77 -1.66 17.35
N THR A 194 -0.54 -2.97 17.49
CA THR A 194 -1.06 -3.75 18.62
C THR A 194 -0.32 -3.45 19.92
N ALA A 195 0.96 -3.04 19.85
CA ALA A 195 1.74 -2.63 21.01
C ALA A 195 1.40 -1.20 21.47
N GLU A 196 1.07 -0.29 20.57
CA GLU A 196 0.65 1.08 20.91
C GLU A 196 -0.81 1.18 21.38
N ASP A 197 -1.69 0.27 20.92
CA ASP A 197 -3.11 0.25 21.32
C ASP A 197 -3.39 -0.61 22.57
N ARG A 198 -2.42 -1.42 23.01
CA ARG A 198 -2.37 -1.95 24.39
C ARG A 198 -1.80 -0.87 25.32
N GLY A 199 -2.51 0.24 25.43
CA GLY A 199 -2.43 1.03 26.65
C GLY A 199 -2.62 0.07 27.82
N THR A 200 -1.70 0.10 28.77
CA THR A 200 -1.79 -0.64 30.02
C THR A 200 -3.15 -0.33 30.62
N VAL A 201 -4.08 -1.28 30.49
CA VAL A 201 -5.20 -1.36 31.40
C VAL A 201 -4.51 -1.81 32.68
N ASP A 202 -4.11 -0.82 33.47
CA ASP A 202 -3.78 -1.04 34.86
C ASP A 202 -5.08 -1.58 35.46
N ASP A 203 -5.14 -2.91 35.60
CA ASP A 203 -6.12 -3.62 36.40
C ASP A 203 -5.85 -3.22 37.86
N ASP A 204 -6.17 -1.98 38.21
CA ASP A 204 -6.20 -1.52 39.59
C ASP A 204 -7.45 -2.14 40.23
N ASP A 205 -7.22 -3.25 40.92
CA ASP A 205 -7.91 -3.78 42.09
C ASP A 205 -9.23 -3.06 42.47
N GLU A 206 -10.36 -3.60 42.01
CA GLU A 206 -11.67 -3.38 42.63
C GLU A 206 -11.88 -4.41 43.75
N ASP A 207 -11.21 -4.19 44.88
CA ASP A 207 -11.75 -4.54 46.19
C ASP A 207 -12.47 -3.27 46.69
N ASP A 208 -13.80 -3.27 46.78
CA ASP A 208 -14.51 -2.64 47.90
C ASP A 208 -16.02 -2.93 47.84
N ASP A 209 -16.48 -3.47 48.95
CA ASP A 209 -17.85 -3.73 49.33
C ASP A 209 -18.67 -2.44 49.56
N ASP A 210 -19.99 -2.64 49.60
CA ASP A 210 -21.00 -1.87 50.34
C ASP A 210 -21.59 -0.56 49.78
N ASP A 211 -22.90 -0.66 49.48
CA ASP A 211 -23.99 0.24 49.87
C ASP A 211 -23.74 1.76 49.89
N ASP A 212 -24.26 2.49 48.87
CA ASP A 212 -25.11 3.64 49.18
C ASP A 212 -25.99 4.12 48.00
N ALA A 213 -27.23 4.47 48.34
CA ALA A 213 -28.21 5.06 47.45
C ALA A 213 -27.98 6.58 47.37
N GLY A 214 -27.34 7.05 46.29
CA GLY A 214 -27.01 8.47 46.13
C GLY A 214 -27.20 9.01 44.72
N SER A 215 -28.26 9.79 44.54
CA SER A 215 -28.49 10.68 43.40
C SER A 215 -27.28 11.60 43.10
N GLY A 216 -26.79 11.61 41.86
CA GLY A 216 -25.75 12.54 41.43
C GLY A 216 -25.40 12.43 39.96
N GLY A 217 -25.95 13.33 39.13
CA GLY A 217 -25.62 13.42 37.71
C GLY A 217 -24.17 13.86 37.47
N GLY A 218 -23.36 12.95 36.92
CA GLY A 218 -22.01 13.22 36.43
C GLY A 218 -21.90 12.80 34.97
N LYS A 219 -21.74 13.76 34.05
CA LYS A 219 -21.44 13.52 32.63
C LYS A 219 -20.04 12.92 32.51
N THR A 220 -19.94 11.61 32.33
CA THR A 220 -18.70 10.97 31.91
C THR A 220 -18.45 11.28 30.43
N ALA A 221 -17.38 12.02 30.16
CA ALA A 221 -16.91 12.28 28.81
C ALA A 221 -16.41 10.97 28.20
N ARG A 222 -17.24 10.34 27.36
CA ARG A 222 -16.84 9.18 26.58
C ARG A 222 -15.66 9.55 25.69
N LYS A 223 -14.53 8.86 25.86
CA LYS A 223 -13.40 8.88 24.93
C LYS A 223 -13.93 8.54 23.52
N PRO A 224 -13.63 9.32 22.48
CA PRO A 224 -14.07 9.00 21.13
C PRO A 224 -13.45 7.66 20.70
N LEU A 225 -14.27 6.80 20.12
CA LEU A 225 -13.82 5.54 19.51
C LEU A 225 -12.74 5.86 18.45
N PRO A 226 -11.63 5.11 18.41
CA PRO A 226 -10.76 5.15 17.25
C PRO A 226 -11.58 4.64 16.06
N PHE A 227 -11.51 5.35 14.93
CA PHE A 227 -12.29 5.11 13.71
C PHE A 227 -13.73 5.62 13.69
N ILE A 228 -13.87 6.94 13.68
CA ILE A 228 -14.81 7.61 12.79
C ILE A 228 -13.97 8.46 11.84
N GLY A 229 -13.87 8.05 10.58
CA GLY A 229 -13.25 8.85 9.53
C GLY A 229 -13.95 10.21 9.47
N LYS A 230 -13.27 11.25 9.98
CA LYS A 230 -13.72 12.63 9.88
C LYS A 230 -13.44 13.14 8.46
N GLY A 231 -14.25 12.69 7.51
CA GLY A 231 -14.39 13.28 6.18
C GLY A 231 -15.57 14.23 6.14
N GLY A 232 -15.59 15.25 7.01
CA GLY A 232 -16.53 16.35 6.91
C GLY A 232 -16.06 17.34 5.86
N LEU A 233 -16.60 17.25 4.64
CA LEU A 233 -16.53 18.34 3.67
C LEU A 233 -17.24 19.58 4.26
N PRO A 234 -16.65 20.78 4.22
CA PRO A 234 -17.38 22.00 4.53
C PRO A 234 -18.44 22.21 3.44
N LEU A 235 -19.70 22.29 3.86
CA LEU A 235 -20.80 22.76 3.02
C LEU A 235 -20.52 24.22 2.62
N LEU A 236 -20.28 24.45 1.33
CA LEU A 236 -20.59 25.69 0.62
C LEU A 236 -21.68 25.39 -0.39
#